data_AF-A0A6I2Y4D2-F1
#
_entry.id   AF-A0A6I2Y4D2-F1
#
_cell.length_a   1.000
_cell.length_b   1.000
_cell.length_c   1.000
_cell.angle_alpha   90.00
_cell.angle_beta   90.00
_cell.angle_gamma   90.00
#
_symmetry.space_group_name_H-M   'P 1'
#
loop_
_entity.id
_entity.type
_entity.pdbx_description
1 polymer ?
#
loop_
_entity_poly.entity_id
_entity_poly.type
_entity_poly.pdbx_seq_one_letter_code
_entity_poly.pdbx_strand_id
1 'polypeptide(L)' 'MAPGRTGTHSARQPAGRASNSSRPHRQLDLNSIGSVRFKLAEAIALDLFSINRLTGAAILIDPSTNETVGSVLITSIV' A
#
# COMPACT_ATOMS: atom_id res chain seq x y z
N MET A 1 -42.58 11.92 21.42
CA MET A 1 -42.11 12.62 20.22
C MET A 1 -40.66 13.03 20.44
N ALA A 2 -39.70 12.37 19.77
CA ALA A 2 -38.28 12.75 19.82
C ALA A 2 -37.86 13.35 18.47
N PRO A 3 -37.17 14.50 18.42
CA PRO A 3 -36.77 15.12 17.18
C PRO A 3 -35.42 14.59 16.64
N GLY A 4 -35.39 14.33 15.33
CA GLY A 4 -34.29 14.71 14.43
C GLY A 4 -32.97 13.95 14.50
N ARG A 5 -32.85 12.88 13.71
CA ARG A 5 -31.56 12.30 13.28
C ARG A 5 -30.93 13.21 12.22
N THR A 6 -29.83 13.88 12.52
CA THR A 6 -28.93 14.44 11.47
C THR A 6 -27.48 14.30 11.90
N GLY A 7 -26.81 13.32 11.32
CA GLY A 7 -25.38 13.07 11.44
C GLY A 7 -24.98 12.14 10.31
N THR A 8 -24.47 12.71 9.23
CA THR A 8 -23.94 12.01 8.06
C THR A 8 -22.63 11.32 8.45
N HIS A 9 -22.72 10.20 9.17
CA HIS A 9 -21.62 9.27 9.30
C HIS A 9 -21.59 8.39 8.05
N SER A 10 -20.76 8.78 7.10
CA SER A 10 -20.25 7.92 6.03
C SER A 10 -19.92 6.56 6.64
N ALA A 11 -20.60 5.52 6.15
CA ALA A 11 -20.60 4.19 6.74
C ALA A 11 -19.17 3.69 6.96
N ARG A 12 -18.80 3.48 8.23
CA ARG A 12 -17.69 2.57 8.56
C ARG A 12 -18.04 1.22 7.96
N GLN A 13 -17.37 0.89 6.86
CA GLN A 13 -17.48 -0.42 6.26
C GLN A 13 -16.91 -1.44 7.28
N PRO A 14 -17.70 -2.42 7.75
CA PRO A 14 -17.21 -3.42 8.68
C PRO A 14 -16.11 -4.24 7.98
N ALA A 15 -15.12 -4.69 8.74
CA ALA A 15 -13.99 -5.50 8.29
C ALA A 15 -14.48 -6.81 7.63
N GLY A 16 -14.84 -6.70 6.36
CA GLY A 16 -15.27 -7.79 5.50
C GLY A 16 -14.05 -8.39 4.80
N ARG A 17 -13.85 -9.69 5.02
CA ARG A 17 -13.16 -10.66 4.16
C ARG A 17 -12.62 -10.05 2.87
N ALA A 18 -11.30 -10.00 2.72
CA ALA A 18 -10.60 -9.48 1.55
C ALA A 18 -11.24 -10.00 0.25
N SER A 19 -12.09 -9.18 -0.35
CA SER A 19 -12.63 -9.45 -1.68
C SER A 19 -11.48 -9.24 -2.64
N ASN A 20 -11.06 -10.29 -3.36
CA ASN A 20 -9.99 -10.23 -4.35
C ASN A 20 -10.43 -9.50 -5.64
N SER A 21 -11.11 -8.36 -5.49
CA SER A 21 -11.47 -7.47 -6.58
C SER A 21 -10.25 -6.61 -6.90
N SER A 22 -9.39 -7.11 -7.80
CA SER A 22 -8.33 -6.32 -8.43
C SER A 22 -8.94 -5.24 -9.33
N ARG A 23 -9.51 -4.21 -8.71
CA ARG A 23 -9.80 -2.96 -9.42
C ARG A 23 -8.53 -2.13 -9.35
N PRO A 24 -8.08 -1.53 -10.46
CA PRO A 24 -6.92 -0.67 -10.42
C PRO A 24 -7.21 0.51 -9.49
N HIS A 25 -6.46 0.59 -8.39
CA HIS A 25 -6.49 1.73 -7.49
C HIS A 25 -5.50 2.76 -7.99
N ARG A 26 -5.93 4.02 -8.13
CA ARG A 26 -5.06 5.13 -8.54
C ARG A 26 -4.11 5.56 -7.42
N GLN A 27 -4.41 5.17 -6.18
CA GLN A 27 -3.72 5.55 -4.96
C GLN A 27 -3.85 4.45 -3.91
N LEU A 28 -2.85 4.32 -3.04
CA LEU A 28 -2.91 3.50 -1.83
C LEU A 28 -3.05 4.43 -0.62
N ASP A 29 -4.14 4.27 0.14
CA ASP A 29 -4.35 4.98 1.40
C ASP A 29 -3.59 4.31 2.55
N LEU A 30 -3.49 4.97 3.71
CA LEU A 30 -2.82 4.42 4.88
C LEU A 30 -3.35 3.02 5.22
N ASN A 31 -2.43 2.09 5.50
CA ASN A 31 -2.69 0.67 5.76
C ASN A 31 -3.22 -0.14 4.56
N SER A 32 -3.32 0.44 3.37
CA SER A 32 -3.65 -0.31 2.16
C SER A 32 -2.44 -1.13 1.70
N ILE A 33 -2.72 -2.31 1.14
CA ILE A 33 -1.71 -3.16 0.51
C ILE A 33 -2.07 -3.25 -0.97
N GLY A 34 -1.09 -3.05 -1.85
CA GLY A 34 -1.29 -3.13 -3.29
C GLY A 34 0.00 -3.48 -4.02
N SER A 35 -0.14 -3.83 -5.30
CA SER A 35 0.99 -4.04 -6.20
C SER A 35 1.25 -2.76 -6.99
N VAL A 36 2.53 -2.37 -7.07
CA VAL A 36 2.99 -1.19 -7.79
C VAL A 36 4.22 -1.54 -8.62
N ARG A 37 4.53 -0.73 -9.62
CA ARG A 37 5.76 -0.82 -10.40
C ARG A 37 6.64 0.38 -10.10
N PHE A 38 7.88 0.11 -9.71
CA PHE A 38 8.90 1.16 -9.54
C PHE A 38 9.75 1.28 -10.80
N LYS A 39 10.07 2.53 -11.16
CA LYS A 39 11.17 2.85 -12.06
C LYS A 39 12.25 3.49 -11.20
N LEU A 40 13.45 2.91 -11.21
CA LEU A 40 14.58 3.41 -10.43
C LEU A 40 15.39 4.41 -11.27
N ALA A 41 16.09 5.32 -10.59
CA ALA A 41 16.97 6.29 -11.24
C ALA A 41 18.19 5.62 -11.87
N GLU A 42 18.68 4.54 -11.25
CA GLU A 42 19.79 3.73 -11.71
C GLU A 42 19.51 2.24 -11.45
N ALA A 43 20.26 1.38 -12.14
CA ALA A 43 20.18 -0.06 -11.92
C ALA A 43 20.83 -0.41 -10.57
N ILE A 44 20.16 -1.28 -9.81
CA ILE A 44 20.68 -1.79 -8.53
C ILE A 44 20.54 -3.31 -8.49
N ALA A 45 21.33 -3.98 -7.65
CA ALA A 45 21.17 -5.39 -7.37
C ALA A 45 19.91 -5.61 -6.52
N LEU A 46 19.03 -6.50 -6.97
CA LEU A 46 17.74 -6.81 -6.37
C LEU A 46 17.55 -8.32 -6.35
N ASP A 47 16.95 -8.85 -5.29
CA ASP A 47 16.40 -10.21 -5.29
C ASP A 47 14.88 -10.17 -5.23
N LEU A 48 14.23 -11.26 -5.61
CA LEU A 48 12.84 -11.48 -5.21
C LEU A 48 12.79 -11.76 -3.71
N PHE A 49 11.78 -11.23 -3.01
CA PHE A 49 11.59 -11.47 -1.58
C PHE A 49 11.50 -12.97 -1.22
N SER A 50 10.95 -13.78 -2.13
CA SER A 50 10.86 -15.23 -1.97
C SER A 50 12.21 -15.95 -2.01
N ILE A 51 13.24 -15.32 -2.60
CA ILE A 51 14.59 -15.87 -2.73
C ILE A 51 15.47 -15.36 -1.59
N ASN A 52 15.50 -14.04 -1.38
CA ASN A 52 16.27 -13.42 -0.32
C ASN A 52 15.45 -12.31 0.36
N ARG A 53 15.15 -12.49 1.65
CA ARG A 53 14.33 -11.54 2.39
C ARG A 53 15.05 -10.24 2.74
N LEU A 54 16.38 -10.24 2.75
CA LEU A 54 17.17 -9.05 3.09
C LEU A 54 17.22 -8.07 1.91
N THR A 55 17.53 -8.57 0.72
CA THR A 55 17.68 -7.78 -0.53
C THR A 55 16.41 -7.76 -1.38
N GLY A 56 15.41 -8.56 -1.03
CA GLY A 56 14.09 -8.57 -1.67
C GLY A 56 13.02 -7.74 -0.94
N ALA A 57 13.38 -7.04 0.13
CA ALA A 57 12.52 -6.10 0.82
C ALA A 57 13.15 -4.70 0.83
N ALA A 58 12.30 -3.67 0.86
CA ALA A 58 12.73 -2.28 0.97
C ALA A 58 11.73 -1.47 1.79
N ILE A 59 12.15 -0.27 2.21
CA ILE A 59 11.28 0.76 2.76
C ILE A 59 11.24 1.95 1.81
N LEU A 60 10.10 2.65 1.79
CA LEU A 60 9.95 3.90 1.07
C LEU A 60 10.15 5.06 2.04
N ILE A 61 11.07 5.95 1.70
CA ILE A 61 11.32 7.18 2.46
C ILE A 61 10.84 8.36 1.62
N ASP A 62 10.03 9.24 2.22
CA ASP A 62 9.71 10.53 1.61
C ASP A 62 10.90 11.49 1.80
N PRO A 63 11.54 11.98 0.72
CA PRO A 63 12.70 12.86 0.83
C PRO A 63 12.39 14.25 1.41
N SER A 64 11.12 14.67 1.45
CA SER A 64 10.73 15.99 1.99
C SER A 64 10.56 16.00 3.51
N THR A 65 10.16 14.86 4.10
CA THR A 65 9.91 14.70 5.54
C THR A 65 10.88 13.75 6.24
N ASN A 66 11.59 12.91 5.49
CA ASN A 66 12.40 11.78 5.95
C ASN A 66 11.59 10.68 6.69
N GLU A 67 10.26 10.68 6.57
CA GLU A 67 9.43 9.65 7.16
C GLU A 67 9.44 8.36 6.33
N THR A 68 9.31 7.22 7.02
CA THR A 68 9.02 5.94 6.36
C THR A 68 7.54 5.88 6.01
N VAL A 69 7.22 5.95 4.72
CA VAL A 69 5.84 6.02 4.22
C VAL A 69 5.27 4.66 3.80
N GLY A 70 6.11 3.62 3.73
CA GLY A 70 5.67 2.28 3.41
C GLY A 70 6.78 1.24 3.35
N SER A 71 6.38 -0.02 3.27
CA SER A 71 7.26 -1.17 3.10
C SER A 71 6.93 -1.88 1.79
N VAL A 72 7.97 -2.43 1.15
CA VAL A 72 7.88 -3.06 -0.16
C VAL A 72 8.47 -4.46 -0.11
N LEU A 73 7.78 -5.39 -0.77
CA LEU A 73 8.27 -6.73 -1.06
C LEU A 73 8.41 -6.87 -2.58
N ILE A 74 9.59 -7.26 -3.05
CA ILE A 74 9.87 -7.41 -4.47
C ILE A 74 9.34 -8.77 -4.95
N THR A 75 8.36 -8.75 -5.85
CA THR A 75 7.70 -9.96 -6.39
C THR A 75 7.97 -10.20 -7.87
N SER A 76 8.52 -9.21 -8.59
CA SER A 76 8.92 -9.33 -10.00
C SER A 76 9.98 -8.28 -10.35
N ILE A 77 10.82 -8.59 -11.34
CA ILE A 77 11.83 -7.71 -11.93
C ILE A 77 11.65 -7.80 -13.45
N VAL A 78 11.54 -6.66 -14.14
CA VAL A 78 11.26 -6.55 -15.58
C VAL A 78 12.23 -5.62 -16.27
#